data_AF-A0A2V8N0Q0-F1
#
_entry.id   AF-A0A2V8N0Q0-F1
#
_cell.length_a   1.000
_cell.length_b   1.000
_cell.length_c   1.000
_cell.angle_alpha   90.00
_cell.angle_beta   90.00
_cell.angle_gamma   90.00
#
_symmetry.space_group_name_H-M   'P 1'
#
loop_
_entity.id
_entity.type
_entity.pdbx_description
1 polymer ?
#
loop_
_entity_poly.entity_id
_entity_poly.type
_entity_poly.pdbx_seq_one_letter_code
_entity_poly.pdbx_strand_id
1 'polypeptide(L)'
;MNGVAQWNVYGPVETLQTEFAEWDLLNEEWQTPRHSSLARFHRDRRIDEREHHNPNGSVSRTSYIYDESGRMIETRSRLDDGPIHKTLYLYDGAGRPLRTVRVEENGIQHDFEICSYDESGRKSKVSIAPKLEPHVGYYFSLEGTETSFGATGAVTMTTLYDDREQPAEALLHDANQFVLRRVQLTRDSAGRLVKEEIQLGEERPAEQPPDMTPAQMAAIVAQVFGAARIMSSTTYAYDEAGRRVERRTQMGGLSEERTTYRFDDHDNPVEETTEDIRREMNLDETGKLHSSKEIIHRRQVQYEYECDGHGNWTKRVVSVRLEENPDFQRSNVERRKITYYRE
;
A
#
# COMPACT_ATOMS: atom_id res chain seq x y z
N MET A 1 5.73 11.99 7.57
CA MET A 1 6.27 11.27 6.39
C MET A 1 7.63 11.86 6.07
N ASN A 2 8.71 11.10 6.29
CA ASN A 2 10.07 11.54 5.96
C ASN A 2 10.27 11.43 4.44
N GLY A 3 10.38 12.58 3.77
CA GLY A 3 10.25 12.72 2.32
C GLY A 3 11.29 12.01 1.44
N VAL A 4 12.38 11.44 1.98
CA VAL A 4 13.42 10.70 1.20
C VAL A 4 13.38 9.19 1.37
N ALA A 5 12.96 8.69 2.54
CA ALA A 5 12.98 7.26 2.81
C ALA A 5 12.14 6.47 1.80
N GLN A 6 11.04 7.07 1.31
CA GLN A 6 10.20 6.48 0.27
C GLN A 6 10.88 6.34 -1.11
N TRP A 7 11.96 7.09 -1.37
CA TRP A 7 12.64 7.09 -2.67
C TRP A 7 13.85 6.16 -2.72
N ASN A 8 14.28 5.67 -1.55
CA ASN A 8 15.47 4.83 -1.38
C ASN A 8 16.71 5.42 -2.08
N VAL A 9 17.05 6.67 -1.72
CA VAL A 9 18.25 7.37 -2.21
C VAL A 9 19.10 7.93 -1.06
N TYR A 10 20.42 7.88 -1.24
CA TYR A 10 21.46 8.26 -0.29
C TYR A 10 22.25 9.47 -0.78
N GLY A 11 22.79 10.25 0.15
CA GLY A 11 23.59 11.44 -0.15
C GLY A 11 22.76 12.73 -0.30
N PRO A 12 23.41 13.86 -0.66
CA PRO A 12 22.78 15.16 -0.80
C PRO A 12 22.09 15.29 -2.17
N VAL A 13 21.10 14.44 -2.42
CA VAL A 13 20.35 14.41 -3.68
C VAL A 13 19.66 15.75 -3.92
N GLU A 14 19.83 16.30 -5.11
CA GLU A 14 19.17 17.52 -5.59
C GLU A 14 17.99 17.16 -6.48
N THR A 15 18.21 16.28 -7.46
CA THR A 15 17.13 15.79 -8.34
C THR A 15 17.19 14.28 -8.52
N LEU A 16 16.02 13.67 -8.65
CA LEU A 16 15.83 12.28 -9.04
C LEU A 16 14.85 12.24 -10.20
N GLN A 17 15.35 11.92 -11.40
CA GLN A 17 14.52 11.59 -12.55
C GLN A 17 14.43 10.07 -12.67
N THR A 18 13.22 9.55 -12.79
CA THR A 18 12.96 8.12 -12.97
C THR A 18 12.18 7.90 -14.25
N GLU A 19 12.58 6.91 -15.05
CA GLU A 19 11.91 6.50 -16.28
C GLU A 19 11.61 5.01 -16.24
N PHE A 20 10.44 4.63 -16.73
CA PHE A 20 10.01 3.24 -16.81
C PHE A 20 9.73 2.85 -18.26
N ALA A 21 10.28 1.72 -18.70
CA ALA A 21 10.03 1.16 -20.02
C ALA A 21 9.72 -0.34 -19.94
N GLU A 22 8.87 -0.82 -20.84
CA GLU A 22 8.49 -2.23 -20.98
C GLU A 22 9.38 -2.90 -22.05
N TRP A 23 9.60 -4.20 -21.92
CA TRP A 23 10.32 -4.99 -22.93
C TRP A 23 9.36 -5.37 -24.08
N ASP A 24 9.78 -5.13 -25.31
CA ASP A 24 9.11 -5.67 -26.49
C ASP A 24 9.65 -7.08 -26.78
N LEU A 25 8.81 -8.09 -26.59
CA LEU A 25 9.18 -9.49 -26.83
C LEU A 25 9.37 -9.82 -28.32
N LEU A 26 8.72 -9.09 -29.23
CA LEU A 26 8.80 -9.37 -30.66
C LEU A 26 10.06 -8.80 -31.29
N ASN A 27 10.42 -7.58 -30.89
CA ASN A 27 11.59 -6.87 -31.42
C ASN A 27 12.85 -7.05 -30.56
N GLU A 28 12.71 -7.70 -29.40
CA GLU A 28 13.79 -7.93 -28.42
C GLU A 28 14.51 -6.63 -28.03
N GLU A 29 13.74 -5.57 -27.78
CA GLU A 29 14.26 -4.28 -27.38
C GLU A 29 13.41 -3.60 -26.30
N TRP A 30 13.96 -2.59 -25.64
CA TRP A 30 13.20 -1.74 -24.72
C TRP A 30 12.33 -0.80 -25.52
N GLN A 31 11.04 -0.74 -25.20
CA GLN A 31 10.16 0.28 -25.74
C GLN A 31 10.58 1.68 -25.26
N THR A 32 10.04 2.71 -25.92
CA THR A 32 10.15 4.08 -25.41
C THR A 32 9.57 4.17 -23.99
N PRO A 33 10.16 4.98 -23.09
CA PRO A 33 9.66 5.13 -21.73
C PRO A 33 8.15 5.42 -21.71
N ARG A 34 7.42 4.57 -20.99
CA ARG A 34 5.96 4.63 -20.87
C ARG A 34 5.52 5.76 -19.96
N HIS A 35 6.26 6.02 -18.90
CA HIS A 35 6.06 7.15 -18.00
C HIS A 35 7.39 7.54 -17.35
N SER A 36 7.44 8.76 -16.83
CA SER A 36 8.58 9.26 -16.08
C SER A 36 8.14 10.11 -14.88
N SER A 37 9.07 10.37 -13.99
CA SER A 37 8.87 11.30 -12.89
C SER A 37 10.14 12.07 -12.59
N LEU A 38 9.98 13.24 -12.00
CA LEU A 38 11.06 14.09 -11.53
C LEU A 38 10.72 14.54 -10.11
N ALA A 39 11.61 14.29 -9.16
CA ALA A 39 11.53 14.82 -7.82
C ALA A 39 12.71 15.78 -7.60
N ARG A 40 12.44 16.93 -6.98
CA ARG A 40 13.44 17.90 -6.55
C ARG A 40 13.44 17.99 -5.04
N PHE A 41 14.62 18.07 -4.46
CA PHE A 41 14.81 18.07 -3.01
C PHE A 41 15.58 19.31 -2.58
N HIS A 42 15.25 19.83 -1.41
CA HIS A 42 16.07 20.81 -0.73
C HIS A 42 17.36 20.16 -0.19
N ARG A 43 18.36 20.98 0.16
CA ARG A 43 19.62 20.50 0.79
C ARG A 43 19.41 19.73 2.09
N ASP A 44 18.33 20.03 2.82
CA ASP A 44 17.93 19.31 4.03
C ASP A 44 17.14 18.01 3.75
N ARG A 45 17.13 17.59 2.48
CA ARG A 45 16.50 16.37 1.97
C ARG A 45 14.97 16.39 1.96
N ARG A 46 14.30 17.49 2.32
CA ARG A 46 12.85 17.56 2.12
C ARG A 46 12.51 17.67 0.63
N ILE A 47 11.40 17.06 0.23
CA ILE A 47 10.92 17.19 -1.15
C ILE A 47 10.33 18.58 -1.36
N ASP A 48 10.72 19.24 -2.45
CA ASP A 48 10.25 20.57 -2.84
C ASP A 48 9.09 20.45 -3.83
N GLU A 49 9.33 19.69 -4.90
CA GLU A 49 8.34 19.42 -5.92
C GLU A 49 8.52 18.03 -6.55
N ARG A 50 7.43 17.58 -7.18
CA ARG A 50 7.37 16.34 -7.94
C ARG A 50 6.56 16.56 -9.20
N GLU A 51 7.05 16.00 -10.30
CA GLU A 51 6.34 15.88 -11.57
C GLU A 51 6.20 14.40 -11.94
N HIS A 52 5.07 14.04 -12.53
CA HIS A 52 4.82 12.72 -13.09
C HIS A 52 4.26 12.85 -14.50
N HIS A 53 4.96 12.31 -15.48
CA HIS A 53 4.57 12.29 -16.88
C HIS A 53 3.87 10.98 -17.17
N ASN A 54 2.55 11.03 -17.35
CA ASN A 54 1.71 9.87 -17.58
C ASN A 54 1.86 9.34 -19.02
N PRO A 55 1.49 8.08 -19.27
CA PRO A 55 1.57 7.49 -20.61
C PRO A 55 0.69 8.17 -21.66
N ASN A 56 -0.39 8.84 -21.23
CA ASN A 56 -1.27 9.61 -22.11
C ASN A 56 -0.72 11.02 -22.43
N GLY A 57 0.49 11.36 -21.98
CA GLY A 57 1.12 12.66 -22.18
C GLY A 57 0.78 13.72 -21.12
N SER A 58 -0.21 13.47 -20.26
CA SER A 58 -0.57 14.40 -19.18
C SER A 58 0.52 14.45 -18.10
N VAL A 59 0.70 15.60 -17.47
CA VAL A 59 1.71 15.84 -16.45
C VAL A 59 1.04 16.24 -15.14
N SER A 60 1.19 15.41 -14.11
CA SER A 60 0.82 15.79 -12.74
C SER A 60 1.98 16.49 -12.06
N ARG A 61 1.74 17.64 -11.45
CA ARG A 61 2.74 18.40 -10.68
C ARG A 61 2.25 18.58 -9.26
N THR A 62 3.13 18.35 -8.30
CA THR A 62 2.87 18.54 -6.87
C THR A 62 4.00 19.33 -6.24
N SER A 63 3.67 20.41 -5.51
CA SER A 63 4.63 21.14 -4.67
C SER A 63 4.29 21.02 -3.20
N TYR A 64 5.31 21.13 -2.36
CA TYR A 64 5.26 20.89 -0.93
C TYR A 64 5.70 22.14 -0.17
N ILE A 65 4.86 22.63 0.73
CA ILE A 65 5.10 23.85 1.48
C ILE A 65 5.25 23.51 2.95
N TYR A 66 6.24 24.11 3.59
CA TYR A 66 6.63 23.82 4.97
C TYR A 66 6.61 25.08 5.83
N ASP A 67 6.40 24.91 7.13
CA ASP A 67 6.62 25.96 8.12
C ASP A 67 8.10 26.10 8.50
N GLU A 68 8.39 27.08 9.35
CA GLU A 68 9.75 27.38 9.85
C GLU A 68 10.35 26.22 10.67
N SER A 69 9.50 25.37 11.27
CA SER A 69 9.93 24.16 11.99
C SER A 69 10.15 22.97 11.07
N GLY A 70 9.97 23.15 9.76
CA GLY A 70 10.17 22.15 8.74
C GLY A 70 9.01 21.16 8.55
N ARG A 71 7.86 21.40 9.17
CA ARG A 71 6.66 20.56 9.03
C ARG A 71 5.90 20.95 7.78
N MET A 72 5.39 19.96 7.05
CA MET A 72 4.59 20.20 5.84
C MET A 72 3.24 20.78 6.24
N ILE A 73 2.88 21.94 5.71
CA ILE A 73 1.62 22.63 6.02
C ILE A 73 0.65 22.66 4.85
N GLU A 74 1.15 22.51 3.62
CA GLU A 74 0.33 22.47 2.42
C GLU A 74 0.98 21.62 1.32
N THR A 75 0.15 20.87 0.59
CA THR A 75 0.50 20.34 -0.74
C THR A 75 -0.41 20.95 -1.78
N ARG A 76 0.17 21.27 -2.94
CA ARG A 76 -0.56 21.78 -4.11
C ARG A 76 -0.33 20.83 -5.26
N SER A 77 -1.40 20.24 -5.79
CA SER A 77 -1.31 19.31 -6.92
C SER A 77 -2.17 19.79 -8.08
N ARG A 78 -1.67 19.66 -9.30
CA ARG A 78 -2.44 19.94 -10.53
C ARG A 78 -2.13 18.91 -11.61
N LEU A 79 -3.10 18.66 -12.48
CA LEU A 79 -2.93 17.88 -13.71
C LEU A 79 -2.91 18.85 -14.90
N ASP A 80 -1.85 18.82 -15.70
CA ASP A 80 -1.62 19.73 -16.83
C ASP A 80 -1.87 21.19 -16.43
N ASP A 81 -2.78 21.86 -17.16
CA ASP A 81 -3.25 23.20 -16.91
C ASP A 81 -4.57 23.28 -16.13
N GLY A 82 -4.99 22.17 -15.55
CA GLY A 82 -6.18 22.06 -14.72
C GLY A 82 -6.10 22.81 -13.38
N PRO A 83 -7.18 22.71 -12.58
CA PRO A 83 -7.28 23.37 -11.30
C PRO A 83 -6.23 22.85 -10.31
N ILE A 84 -5.86 23.71 -9.37
CA ILE A 84 -4.95 23.36 -8.28
C ILE A 84 -5.78 22.79 -7.14
N HIS A 85 -5.57 21.52 -6.82
CA HIS A 85 -6.07 20.90 -5.62
C HIS A 85 -5.10 21.17 -4.47
N LYS A 86 -5.64 21.55 -3.31
CA LYS A 86 -4.83 21.82 -2.11
C LYS A 86 -5.17 20.83 -1.01
N THR A 87 -4.15 20.38 -0.29
CA THR A 87 -4.32 19.69 0.98
C THR A 87 -3.57 20.45 2.05
N LEU A 88 -4.25 20.77 3.16
CA LEU A 88 -3.68 21.47 4.31
C LEU A 88 -3.42 20.47 5.43
N TYR A 89 -2.29 20.66 6.11
CA TYR A 89 -1.89 19.86 7.27
C TYR A 89 -1.85 20.77 8.49
N LEU A 90 -2.72 20.47 9.45
CA LEU A 90 -2.93 21.27 10.64
C LEU A 90 -2.36 20.54 11.85
N TYR A 91 -1.72 21.29 12.74
CA TYR A 91 -1.03 20.79 13.92
C TYR A 91 -1.56 21.47 15.18
N ASP A 92 -1.48 20.80 16.32
CA ASP A 92 -1.77 21.41 17.63
C ASP A 92 -0.61 22.31 18.11
N GLY A 93 -0.80 22.97 19.26
CA GLY A 93 0.21 23.87 19.84
C GLY A 93 1.51 23.16 20.26
N ALA A 94 1.48 21.84 20.46
CA ALA A 94 2.67 21.01 20.71
C ALA A 94 3.31 20.51 19.40
N GLY A 95 2.70 20.80 18.25
CA GLY A 95 3.16 20.43 16.93
C GLY A 95 2.81 19.02 16.48
N ARG A 96 1.86 18.36 17.17
CA ARG A 96 1.36 17.05 16.79
C ARG A 96 0.29 17.20 15.69
N PRO A 97 0.17 16.25 14.73
CA PRO A 97 -0.86 16.31 13.70
C PRO A 97 -2.27 16.40 14.31
N LEU A 98 -3.09 17.31 13.83
CA LEU A 98 -4.46 17.50 14.27
C LEU A 98 -5.45 17.12 13.18
N ARG A 99 -5.29 17.68 11.97
CA ARG A 99 -6.20 17.45 10.84
C ARG A 99 -5.46 17.49 9.51
N THR A 100 -5.93 16.69 8.56
CA THR A 100 -5.59 16.81 7.14
C THR A 100 -6.86 17.21 6.40
N VAL A 101 -6.83 18.32 5.67
CA VAL A 101 -8.01 18.91 5.03
C VAL A 101 -7.79 19.04 3.54
N ARG A 102 -8.74 18.57 2.73
CA ARG A 102 -8.76 18.86 1.29
C ARG A 102 -9.55 20.12 1.02
N VAL A 103 -9.01 20.99 0.16
CA VAL A 103 -9.68 22.23 -0.25
C VAL A 103 -10.10 22.09 -1.71
N GLU A 104 -11.40 22.22 -1.94
CA GLU A 104 -11.98 22.28 -3.28
C GLU A 104 -11.68 23.62 -3.97
N GLU A 105 -11.91 23.70 -5.27
CA GLU A 105 -11.70 24.91 -6.07
C GLU A 105 -12.57 26.10 -5.60
N ASN A 106 -13.77 25.81 -5.12
CA ASN A 106 -14.70 26.79 -4.53
C ASN A 106 -14.30 27.25 -3.11
N GLY A 107 -13.21 26.70 -2.55
CA GLY A 107 -12.73 26.99 -1.20
C GLY A 107 -13.38 26.17 -0.07
N ILE A 108 -14.34 25.30 -0.38
CA ILE A 108 -14.93 24.37 0.59
C ILE A 108 -13.86 23.40 1.08
N GLN A 109 -13.88 23.16 2.38
CA GLN A 109 -12.93 22.32 3.07
C GLN A 109 -13.59 21.02 3.53
N HIS A 110 -12.93 19.90 3.26
CA HIS A 110 -13.35 18.57 3.69
C HIS A 110 -12.27 17.94 4.55
N ASP A 111 -12.66 17.46 5.73
CA ASP A 111 -11.76 16.64 6.53
C ASP A 111 -11.47 15.32 5.81
N PHE A 112 -10.18 15.05 5.68
CA PHE A 112 -9.68 13.80 5.14
C PHE A 112 -9.13 12.91 6.26
N GLU A 113 -8.45 13.51 7.23
CA GLU A 113 -8.01 12.84 8.46
C GLU A 113 -8.18 13.75 9.67
N ILE A 114 -8.52 13.15 10.82
CA ILE A 114 -8.62 13.82 12.11
C ILE A 114 -7.84 12.99 13.13
N CYS A 115 -6.93 13.61 13.86
CA CYS A 115 -6.17 12.99 14.94
C CYS A 115 -6.63 13.53 16.30
N SER A 116 -6.73 12.63 17.27
CA SER A 116 -7.06 12.94 18.66
C SER A 116 -6.02 12.30 19.58
N TYR A 117 -5.84 12.86 20.77
CA TYR A 117 -4.87 12.39 21.75
C TYR A 117 -5.54 12.27 23.11
N ASP A 118 -5.29 11.17 23.82
CA ASP A 118 -5.76 11.01 25.21
C ASP A 118 -4.88 11.78 26.21
N GLU A 119 -5.22 11.71 27.50
CA GLU A 119 -4.47 12.38 28.58
C GLU A 119 -3.01 11.91 28.69
N SER A 120 -2.72 10.68 28.25
CA SER A 120 -1.35 10.15 28.19
C SER A 120 -0.59 10.56 26.92
N GLY A 121 -1.26 11.26 26.00
CA GLY A 121 -0.73 11.67 24.72
C GLY A 121 -0.86 10.61 23.62
N ARG A 122 -1.54 9.49 23.87
CA ARG A 122 -1.70 8.41 22.88
C ARG A 122 -2.64 8.85 21.77
N LYS A 123 -2.21 8.65 20.53
CA LYS A 123 -2.92 9.05 19.31
C LYS A 123 -4.05 8.08 18.96
N SER A 124 -5.15 8.61 18.44
CA SER A 124 -6.08 7.93 17.54
C SER A 124 -6.27 8.75 16.27
N LYS A 125 -6.55 8.09 15.14
CA LYS A 125 -6.74 8.76 13.84
C LYS A 125 -8.02 8.27 13.18
N VAL A 126 -8.86 9.18 12.70
CA VAL A 126 -10.01 8.88 11.85
C VAL A 126 -9.70 9.34 10.44
N SER A 127 -9.67 8.41 9.49
CA SER A 127 -9.60 8.69 8.06
C SER A 127 -11.01 8.64 7.46
N ILE A 128 -11.34 9.60 6.60
CA ILE A 128 -12.69 9.79 6.06
C ILE A 128 -12.65 9.53 4.54
N ALA A 129 -13.51 8.63 4.08
CA ALA A 129 -13.67 8.38 2.65
C ALA A 129 -14.28 9.61 1.96
N PRO A 130 -13.87 9.93 0.72
CA PRO A 130 -14.60 10.92 -0.06
C PRO A 130 -16.06 10.47 -0.25
N LYS A 131 -16.95 11.42 -0.56
CA LYS A 131 -18.32 11.07 -0.94
C LYS A 131 -18.29 10.32 -2.28
N LEU A 132 -18.63 9.04 -2.24
CA LEU A 132 -18.66 8.17 -3.41
C LEU A 132 -20.10 7.89 -3.84
N GLU A 133 -20.26 7.49 -5.10
CA GLU A 133 -21.51 6.90 -5.58
C GLU A 133 -21.83 5.60 -4.82
N PRO A 134 -23.11 5.23 -4.67
CA PRO A 134 -23.48 3.96 -4.05
C PRO A 134 -22.76 2.77 -4.71
N HIS A 135 -22.35 1.79 -3.89
CA HIS A 135 -21.66 0.57 -4.32
C HIS A 135 -20.22 0.73 -4.85
N VAL A 136 -19.64 1.94 -4.84
CA VAL A 136 -18.22 2.12 -5.08
C VAL A 136 -17.46 1.94 -3.76
N GLY A 137 -16.61 0.92 -3.68
CA GLY A 137 -15.76 0.67 -2.52
C GLY A 137 -14.62 1.68 -2.41
N TYR A 138 -14.36 2.18 -1.20
CA TYR A 138 -13.15 2.94 -0.90
C TYR A 138 -12.14 2.04 -0.17
N TYR A 139 -10.87 2.15 -0.55
CA TYR A 139 -9.78 1.48 0.13
C TYR A 139 -8.97 2.49 0.93
N PHE A 140 -8.91 2.29 2.24
CA PHE A 140 -8.11 3.07 3.16
C PHE A 140 -6.71 2.48 3.25
N SER A 141 -5.69 3.31 3.05
CA SER A 141 -4.32 2.91 3.36
C SER A 141 -4.07 3.04 4.87
N LEU A 142 -3.32 2.10 5.43
CA LEU A 142 -2.88 2.13 6.82
C LEU A 142 -1.36 2.28 6.84
N GLU A 143 -0.85 3.17 7.69
CA GLU A 143 0.58 3.43 7.75
C GLU A 143 1.35 2.20 8.27
N GLY A 144 2.45 1.86 7.59
CA GLY A 144 3.24 0.68 7.92
C GLY A 144 2.64 -0.66 7.45
N THR A 145 1.60 -0.65 6.61
CA THR A 145 1.11 -1.84 5.87
C THR A 145 1.32 -1.64 4.37
N GLU A 146 1.44 -2.73 3.61
CA GLU A 146 1.57 -2.69 2.14
C GLU A 146 0.21 -2.77 1.43
N THR A 147 -0.82 -3.21 2.16
CA THR A 147 -2.17 -3.41 1.65
C THR A 147 -3.06 -2.25 2.08
N SER A 148 -4.04 -1.91 1.23
CA SER A 148 -5.14 -1.02 1.60
C SER A 148 -6.38 -1.82 1.95
N PHE A 149 -7.17 -1.34 2.90
CA PHE A 149 -8.31 -2.04 3.47
C PHE A 149 -9.61 -1.39 3.05
N GLY A 150 -10.55 -2.18 2.57
CA GLY A 150 -11.86 -1.69 2.14
C GLY A 150 -12.98 -2.59 2.63
N ALA A 151 -14.17 -2.03 2.67
CA ALA A 151 -15.42 -2.74 2.83
C ALA A 151 -16.52 -1.97 2.11
N THR A 152 -17.45 -2.67 1.48
CA THR A 152 -18.58 -2.04 0.79
C THR A 152 -19.40 -1.25 1.80
N GLY A 153 -19.59 0.05 1.55
CA GLY A 153 -20.31 0.94 2.46
C GLY A 153 -19.45 1.54 3.59
N ALA A 154 -18.16 1.21 3.67
CA ALA A 154 -17.26 1.88 4.61
C ALA A 154 -17.09 3.36 4.24
N VAL A 155 -17.28 4.24 5.21
CA VAL A 155 -17.13 5.69 5.06
C VAL A 155 -16.04 6.27 5.95
N THR A 156 -15.63 5.56 7.01
CA THR A 156 -14.49 5.96 7.84
C THR A 156 -13.64 4.76 8.24
N MET A 157 -12.38 5.04 8.58
CA MET A 157 -11.49 4.11 9.26
C MET A 157 -10.91 4.77 10.50
N THR A 158 -11.08 4.16 11.67
CA THR A 158 -10.46 4.59 12.93
C THR A 158 -9.23 3.74 13.19
N THR A 159 -8.05 4.34 13.26
CA THR A 159 -6.78 3.72 13.62
C THR A 159 -6.43 4.01 15.08
N LEU A 160 -6.13 2.96 15.83
CA LEU A 160 -5.63 2.99 17.19
C LEU A 160 -4.14 2.61 17.20
N TYR A 161 -3.40 3.27 18.08
CA TYR A 161 -1.95 3.18 18.16
C TYR A 161 -1.52 2.52 19.48
N ASP A 162 -0.44 1.77 19.42
CA ASP A 162 0.22 1.24 20.61
C ASP A 162 1.06 2.31 21.34
N ASP A 163 1.70 1.90 22.44
CA ASP A 163 2.54 2.78 23.26
C ASP A 163 3.82 3.25 22.55
N ARG A 164 4.13 2.71 21.35
CA ARG A 164 5.25 3.14 20.49
C ARG A 164 4.80 4.06 19.36
N GLU A 165 3.55 4.54 19.42
CA GLU A 165 2.91 5.34 18.38
C GLU A 165 2.85 4.62 17.02
N GLN A 166 2.78 3.29 17.02
CA GLN A 166 2.62 2.48 15.82
C GLN A 166 1.17 2.02 15.71
N PRO A 167 0.58 1.97 14.50
CA PRO A 167 -0.76 1.39 14.34
C PRO A 167 -0.80 -0.05 14.84
N ALA A 168 -1.80 -0.33 15.68
CA ALA A 168 -2.04 -1.64 16.27
C ALA A 168 -3.40 -2.22 15.86
N GLU A 169 -4.40 -1.35 15.68
CA GLU A 169 -5.74 -1.75 15.23
C GLU A 169 -6.34 -0.70 14.30
N ALA A 170 -7.12 -1.14 13.31
CA ALA A 170 -7.97 -0.26 12.52
C ALA A 170 -9.39 -0.82 12.40
N LEU A 171 -10.39 0.05 12.51
CA LEU A 171 -11.81 -0.28 12.45
C LEU A 171 -12.45 0.48 11.28
N LEU A 172 -12.99 -0.23 10.30
CA LEU A 172 -13.72 0.38 9.19
C LEU A 172 -15.20 0.44 9.56
N HIS A 173 -15.81 1.61 9.43
CA HIS A 173 -17.20 1.86 9.82
C HIS A 173 -18.06 2.27 8.63
N ASP A 174 -19.33 1.88 8.67
CA ASP A 174 -20.36 2.42 7.79
C ASP A 174 -20.88 3.80 8.26
N ALA A 175 -21.83 4.37 7.51
CA ALA A 175 -22.44 5.66 7.84
C ALA A 175 -23.19 5.67 9.18
N ASN A 176 -23.59 4.50 9.70
CA ASN A 176 -24.26 4.33 10.98
C ASN A 176 -23.29 3.99 12.12
N GLN A 177 -21.97 4.03 11.87
CA GLN A 177 -20.90 3.66 12.80
C GLN A 177 -20.81 2.17 13.15
N PHE A 178 -21.43 1.27 12.37
CA PHE A 178 -21.21 -0.17 12.53
C PHE A 178 -19.85 -0.57 11.99
N VAL A 179 -19.13 -1.42 12.74
CA VAL A 179 -17.83 -1.96 12.31
C VAL A 179 -18.03 -3.03 11.24
N LEU A 180 -17.54 -2.75 10.04
CA LEU A 180 -17.59 -3.66 8.89
C LEU A 180 -16.35 -4.58 8.84
N ARG A 181 -15.19 -4.03 9.21
CA ARG A 181 -13.91 -4.75 9.28
C ARG A 181 -13.11 -4.28 10.48
N ARG A 182 -12.40 -5.22 11.10
CA ARG A 182 -11.37 -4.95 12.09
C ARG A 182 -10.05 -5.49 11.55
N VAL A 183 -9.03 -4.64 11.52
CA VAL A 183 -7.66 -4.99 11.13
C VAL A 183 -6.80 -4.96 12.39
N GLN A 184 -6.09 -6.05 12.69
CA GLN A 184 -5.18 -6.15 13.81
C GLN A 184 -3.75 -6.33 13.32
N LEU A 185 -2.83 -5.55 13.88
CA LEU A 185 -1.43 -5.54 13.53
C LEU A 185 -0.60 -6.02 14.74
N THR A 186 0.23 -7.03 14.53
CA THR A 186 1.14 -7.54 15.56
C THR A 186 2.57 -7.28 15.14
N ARG A 187 3.38 -6.78 16.07
CA ARG A 187 4.78 -6.43 15.84
C ARG A 187 5.70 -7.16 16.80
N ASP A 188 6.93 -7.39 16.37
CA ASP A 188 7.97 -7.93 17.25
C ASP A 188 8.56 -6.85 18.17
N SER A 189 9.51 -7.24 19.02
CA SER A 189 10.18 -6.32 19.95
C SER A 189 10.97 -5.21 19.26
N ALA A 190 11.37 -5.38 18.00
CA ALA A 190 12.02 -4.37 17.17
C ALA A 190 11.02 -3.44 16.45
N GLY A 191 9.71 -3.68 16.59
CA GLY A 191 8.66 -2.89 15.94
C GLY A 191 8.37 -3.31 14.50
N ARG A 192 8.93 -4.43 14.02
CA ARG A 192 8.66 -4.96 12.68
C ARG A 192 7.32 -5.67 12.68
N LEU A 193 6.54 -5.47 11.62
CA LEU A 193 5.22 -6.09 11.47
C LEU A 193 5.38 -7.58 11.20
N VAL A 194 4.89 -8.44 12.10
CA VAL A 194 5.01 -9.91 11.95
C VAL A 194 3.70 -10.57 11.56
N LYS A 195 2.56 -9.90 11.82
CA LYS A 195 1.25 -10.42 11.49
C LYS A 195 0.23 -9.30 11.25
N GLU A 196 -0.63 -9.51 10.27
CA GLU A 196 -1.84 -8.75 9.99
C GLU A 196 -3.03 -9.69 9.98
N GLU A 197 -4.14 -9.32 10.62
CA GLU A 197 -5.39 -10.08 10.57
C GLU A 197 -6.55 -9.15 10.23
N ILE A 198 -7.35 -9.56 9.24
CA ILE A 198 -8.58 -8.86 8.87
C ILE A 198 -9.75 -9.70 9.32
N GLN A 199 -10.51 -9.21 10.28
CA GLN A 199 -11.71 -9.83 10.80
C GLN A 199 -12.97 -9.22 10.17
N LEU A 200 -13.93 -10.06 9.81
CA LEU A 200 -15.26 -9.62 9.40
C LEU A 200 -16.02 -9.09 10.61
N GLY A 201 -16.48 -7.84 10.52
CA GLY A 201 -17.36 -7.23 11.53
C GLY A 201 -18.81 -7.70 11.40
N GLU A 202 -19.73 -6.84 11.84
CA GLU A 202 -21.18 -7.09 11.86
C GLU A 202 -21.87 -6.85 10.51
N GLU A 203 -21.11 -6.90 9.41
CA GLU A 203 -21.64 -6.78 8.06
C GLU A 203 -22.86 -7.68 7.87
N ARG A 204 -23.99 -7.05 7.55
CA ARG A 204 -25.10 -7.72 6.89
C ARG A 204 -24.77 -7.71 5.40
N PRO A 205 -24.72 -8.85 4.72
CA PRO A 205 -24.48 -8.88 3.28
C PRO A 205 -25.44 -7.90 2.60
N ALA A 206 -24.90 -6.92 1.87
CA ALA A 206 -25.70 -5.91 1.17
C ALA A 206 -26.63 -6.57 0.13
N GLU A 207 -26.19 -7.71 -0.41
CA GLU A 207 -26.95 -8.57 -1.30
C GLU A 207 -26.79 -10.02 -0.81
N GLN A 208 -27.88 -10.60 -0.32
CA GLN A 208 -27.96 -12.05 -0.17
C GLN A 208 -28.17 -12.63 -1.56
N PRO A 209 -27.42 -13.67 -1.97
CA PRO A 209 -27.79 -14.46 -3.12
C PRO A 209 -29.27 -14.85 -2.97
N PRO A 210 -30.11 -14.66 -4.01
CA PRO A 210 -31.56 -14.80 -3.90
C PRO A 210 -32.00 -16.17 -3.36
N ASP A 211 -31.15 -17.19 -3.53
CA ASP A 211 -31.39 -18.57 -3.12
C ASP A 211 -30.72 -18.96 -1.78
N MET A 212 -30.28 -17.99 -0.96
CA MET A 212 -29.53 -18.28 0.26
C MET A 212 -30.07 -17.53 1.49
N THR A 213 -30.42 -18.28 2.52
CA THR A 213 -30.86 -17.70 3.80
C THR A 213 -29.70 -17.08 4.59
N PRO A 214 -29.97 -16.12 5.50
CA PRO A 214 -28.95 -15.57 6.39
C PRO A 214 -28.20 -16.64 7.20
N ALA A 215 -28.91 -17.70 7.63
CA ALA A 215 -28.33 -18.79 8.40
C ALA A 215 -27.35 -19.63 7.58
N GLN A 216 -27.67 -19.91 6.31
CA GLN A 216 -26.77 -20.61 5.39
C GLN A 216 -25.51 -19.76 5.11
N MET A 217 -25.66 -18.46 4.88
CA MET A 217 -24.52 -17.56 4.69
C MET A 217 -23.63 -17.51 5.94
N ALA A 218 -24.23 -17.40 7.13
CA ALA A 218 -23.48 -17.43 8.38
C ALA A 218 -22.73 -18.75 8.59
N ALA A 219 -23.33 -19.89 8.21
CA ALA A 219 -22.68 -21.19 8.27
C ALA A 219 -21.50 -21.30 7.30
N ILE A 220 -21.61 -20.77 6.08
CA ILE A 220 -20.50 -20.72 5.11
C ILE A 220 -19.37 -19.84 5.65
N VAL A 221 -19.68 -18.64 6.16
CA VAL A 221 -18.69 -17.74 6.77
C VAL A 221 -17.96 -18.43 7.92
N ALA A 222 -18.68 -19.14 8.79
CA ALA A 222 -18.07 -19.88 9.90
C ALA A 222 -17.19 -21.05 9.42
N GLN A 223 -17.58 -21.74 8.35
CA GLN A 223 -16.77 -22.81 7.76
C GLN A 223 -15.49 -22.28 7.09
N VAL A 224 -15.55 -21.13 6.41
CA VAL A 224 -14.41 -20.56 5.66
C VAL A 224 -13.45 -19.78 6.55
N PHE A 225 -13.98 -18.99 7.49
CA PHE A 225 -13.22 -18.00 8.28
C PHE A 225 -13.18 -18.32 9.78
N GLY A 226 -13.76 -19.46 10.18
CA GLY A 226 -13.79 -19.92 11.56
C GLY A 226 -14.67 -19.08 12.49
N ALA A 227 -14.74 -19.47 13.76
CA ALA A 227 -15.49 -18.77 14.79
C ALA A 227 -14.98 -17.34 15.04
N ALA A 228 -13.68 -17.13 14.86
CA ALA A 228 -13.06 -15.81 14.96
C ALA A 228 -13.36 -14.90 13.75
N ARG A 229 -13.96 -15.42 12.67
CA ARG A 229 -14.29 -14.67 11.45
C ARG A 229 -13.08 -13.95 10.84
N ILE A 230 -11.90 -14.58 10.90
CA ILE A 230 -10.68 -14.03 10.31
C ILE A 230 -10.76 -14.28 8.81
N MET A 231 -11.06 -13.21 8.07
CA MET A 231 -11.17 -13.22 6.62
C MET A 231 -9.81 -13.51 5.99
N SER A 232 -8.80 -12.74 6.41
CA SER A 232 -7.44 -12.84 5.90
C SER A 232 -6.44 -12.77 7.04
N SER A 233 -5.37 -13.55 6.96
CA SER A 233 -4.20 -13.42 7.82
C SER A 233 -2.94 -13.35 6.97
N THR A 234 -2.11 -12.36 7.22
CA THR A 234 -0.79 -12.22 6.59
C THR A 234 0.29 -12.33 7.65
N THR A 235 1.31 -13.15 7.44
CA THR A 235 2.49 -13.25 8.30
C THR A 235 3.74 -12.83 7.55
N TYR A 236 4.71 -12.33 8.31
CA TYR A 236 5.97 -11.84 7.79
C TYR A 236 7.14 -12.43 8.58
N ALA A 237 8.17 -12.88 7.86
CA ALA A 237 9.42 -13.34 8.45
C ALA A 237 10.59 -12.47 7.99
N TYR A 238 11.56 -12.29 8.88
CA TYR A 238 12.71 -11.42 8.68
C TYR A 238 14.01 -12.17 8.95
N ASP A 239 15.07 -11.81 8.23
CA ASP A 239 16.43 -12.25 8.55
C ASP A 239 17.03 -11.44 9.73
N GLU A 240 18.28 -11.75 10.07
CA GLU A 240 19.02 -11.09 11.15
C GLU A 240 19.30 -9.60 10.85
N ALA A 241 19.42 -9.22 9.58
CA ALA A 241 19.56 -7.83 9.14
C ALA A 241 18.22 -7.07 9.17
N GLY A 242 17.11 -7.76 9.40
CA GLY A 242 15.77 -7.18 9.45
C GLY A 242 15.12 -6.99 8.09
N ARG A 243 15.62 -7.65 7.04
CA ARG A 243 15.01 -7.68 5.72
C ARG A 243 13.93 -8.75 5.70
N ARG A 244 12.79 -8.46 5.06
CA ARG A 244 11.70 -9.42 4.95
C ARG A 244 12.07 -10.52 3.97
N VAL A 245 12.14 -11.76 4.43
CA VAL A 245 12.50 -12.94 3.63
C VAL A 245 11.29 -13.78 3.22
N GLU A 246 10.18 -13.66 3.94
CA GLU A 246 8.92 -14.32 3.60
C GLU A 246 7.71 -13.44 3.93
N ARG A 247 6.70 -13.51 3.08
CA ARG A 247 5.32 -13.10 3.32
C ARG A 247 4.40 -14.28 3.02
N ARG A 248 3.44 -14.56 3.89
CA ARG A 248 2.39 -15.54 3.63
C ARG A 248 1.03 -14.94 3.91
N THR A 249 0.15 -14.94 2.93
CA THR A 249 -1.22 -14.46 3.02
C THR A 249 -2.17 -15.63 2.89
N GLN A 250 -3.08 -15.80 3.84
CA GLN A 250 -4.12 -16.81 3.80
C GLN A 250 -5.50 -16.14 3.84
N MET A 251 -6.36 -16.48 2.89
CA MET A 251 -7.76 -16.04 2.84
C MET A 251 -8.66 -17.18 3.32
N GLY A 252 -8.77 -17.35 4.64
CA GLY A 252 -9.47 -18.48 5.25
C GLY A 252 -9.07 -19.82 4.61
N GLY A 253 -10.06 -20.64 4.27
CA GLY A 253 -9.83 -21.87 3.50
C GLY A 253 -9.66 -21.68 1.99
N LEU A 254 -9.85 -20.48 1.43
CA LEU A 254 -10.04 -20.26 -0.01
C LEU A 254 -8.74 -20.17 -0.80
N SER A 255 -7.75 -19.46 -0.27
CA SER A 255 -6.48 -19.27 -0.97
C SER A 255 -5.31 -19.05 -0.01
N GLU A 256 -4.13 -19.28 -0.54
CA GLU A 256 -2.87 -19.07 0.15
C GLU A 256 -1.84 -18.54 -0.85
N GLU A 257 -1.21 -17.43 -0.53
CA GLU A 257 -0.10 -16.87 -1.29
C GLU A 257 1.14 -16.88 -0.39
N ARG A 258 2.24 -17.44 -0.88
CA ARG A 258 3.55 -17.36 -0.23
C ARG A 258 4.52 -16.65 -1.15
N THR A 259 5.16 -15.59 -0.66
CA THR A 259 6.23 -14.89 -1.35
C THR A 259 7.52 -14.99 -0.54
N THR A 260 8.61 -15.37 -1.17
CA THR A 260 9.96 -15.38 -0.57
C THR A 260 10.91 -14.45 -1.31
N TYR A 261 11.87 -13.88 -0.60
CA TYR A 261 12.79 -12.87 -1.11
C TYR A 261 14.25 -13.26 -0.86
N ARG A 262 15.12 -12.91 -1.81
CA ARG A 262 16.58 -12.95 -1.65
C ARG A 262 17.16 -11.57 -1.93
N PHE A 263 18.25 -11.25 -1.25
CA PHE A 263 18.87 -9.93 -1.30
C PHE A 263 20.35 -10.03 -1.69
N ASP A 264 20.88 -8.97 -2.29
CA ASP A 264 22.32 -8.78 -2.46
C ASP A 264 22.97 -8.20 -1.19
N ASP A 265 24.27 -7.90 -1.28
CA ASP A 265 25.07 -7.33 -0.18
C ASP A 265 24.75 -5.83 0.08
N HIS A 266 23.92 -5.20 -0.77
CA HIS A 266 23.45 -3.82 -0.63
C HIS A 266 21.99 -3.74 -0.18
N ASP A 267 21.43 -4.86 0.31
CA ASP A 267 20.05 -4.99 0.76
C ASP A 267 18.99 -4.78 -0.35
N ASN A 268 19.38 -4.87 -1.63
CA ASN A 268 18.42 -4.84 -2.73
C ASN A 268 17.83 -6.24 -2.96
N PRO A 269 16.50 -6.37 -3.17
CA PRO A 269 15.90 -7.65 -3.52
C PRO A 269 16.36 -8.05 -4.93
N VAL A 270 17.00 -9.22 -5.05
CA VAL A 270 17.50 -9.78 -6.33
C VAL A 270 16.64 -10.91 -6.85
N GLU A 271 15.87 -11.57 -5.98
CA GLU A 271 14.92 -12.61 -6.38
C GLU A 271 13.66 -12.52 -5.53
N GLU A 272 12.51 -12.69 -6.18
CA GLU A 272 11.20 -12.89 -5.56
C GLU A 272 10.57 -14.15 -6.14
N THR A 273 10.12 -15.06 -5.28
CA THR A 273 9.31 -16.23 -5.69
C THR A 273 7.96 -16.16 -5.03
N THR A 274 6.89 -16.13 -5.82
CA THR A 274 5.50 -16.17 -5.35
C THR A 274 4.83 -17.47 -5.79
N GLU A 275 4.22 -18.16 -4.84
CA GLU A 275 3.37 -19.34 -5.02
C GLU A 275 1.95 -19.00 -4.56
N ASP A 276 0.99 -19.02 -5.48
CA ASP A 276 -0.43 -18.77 -5.21
C ASP A 276 -1.21 -20.08 -5.35
N ILE A 277 -1.93 -20.45 -4.30
CA ILE A 277 -2.80 -21.61 -4.23
C ILE A 277 -4.22 -21.10 -4.13
N ARG A 278 -5.06 -21.45 -5.12
CA ARG A 278 -6.50 -21.15 -5.12
C ARG A 278 -7.30 -22.42 -5.06
N ARG A 279 -8.32 -22.42 -4.19
CA ARG A 279 -9.20 -23.57 -3.98
C ARG A 279 -10.60 -23.22 -4.45
N GLU A 280 -11.07 -23.97 -5.44
CA GLU A 280 -12.48 -23.94 -5.83
C GLU A 280 -13.28 -24.67 -4.75
N MET A 281 -14.35 -24.02 -4.27
CA MET A 281 -15.17 -24.51 -3.17
C MET A 281 -16.57 -24.84 -3.66
N ASN A 282 -17.07 -26.01 -3.29
CA ASN A 282 -18.43 -26.45 -3.58
C ASN A 282 -19.15 -26.88 -2.30
N LEU A 283 -20.48 -26.74 -2.30
CA LEU A 283 -21.34 -27.31 -1.28
C LEU A 283 -21.70 -28.74 -1.66
N ASP A 284 -21.61 -29.66 -0.70
CA ASP A 284 -22.17 -31.01 -0.85
C ASP A 284 -23.69 -31.03 -0.60
N GLU A 285 -24.33 -32.19 -0.77
CA GLU A 285 -25.77 -32.40 -0.55
C GLU A 285 -26.22 -32.09 0.89
N THR A 286 -25.28 -32.01 1.84
CA THR A 286 -25.53 -31.68 3.24
C THR A 286 -25.29 -30.19 3.56
N GLY A 287 -24.87 -29.39 2.57
CA GLY A 287 -24.55 -27.97 2.72
C GLY A 287 -23.17 -27.70 3.35
N LYS A 288 -22.27 -28.69 3.36
CA LYS A 288 -20.90 -28.53 3.84
C LYS A 288 -19.97 -28.14 2.68
N LEU A 289 -19.07 -27.21 2.96
CA LEU A 289 -18.08 -26.76 1.99
C LEU A 289 -16.94 -27.77 1.88
N HIS A 290 -16.54 -28.09 0.65
CA HIS A 290 -15.35 -28.87 0.36
C HIS A 290 -14.61 -28.28 -0.84
N SER A 291 -13.29 -28.49 -0.89
CA SER A 291 -12.51 -28.11 -2.06
C SER A 291 -12.69 -29.15 -3.16
N SER A 292 -13.07 -28.71 -4.35
CA SER A 292 -13.22 -29.56 -5.54
C SER A 292 -11.95 -29.59 -6.40
N LYS A 293 -11.17 -28.52 -6.35
CA LYS A 293 -9.96 -28.35 -7.16
C LYS A 293 -9.02 -27.34 -6.51
N GLU A 294 -7.73 -27.64 -6.60
CA GLU A 294 -6.66 -26.73 -6.22
C GLU A 294 -5.88 -26.32 -7.48
N ILE A 295 -5.67 -25.01 -7.65
CA ILE A 295 -4.91 -24.41 -8.74
C ILE A 295 -3.69 -23.76 -8.12
N ILE A 296 -2.51 -24.16 -8.57
CA ILE A 296 -1.23 -23.64 -8.08
C ILE A 296 -0.59 -22.85 -9.22
N HIS A 297 -0.21 -21.61 -8.93
CA HIS A 297 0.56 -20.76 -9.83
C HIS A 297 1.85 -20.35 -9.17
N ARG A 298 2.96 -20.51 -9.89
CA ARG A 298 4.27 -20.06 -9.43
C ARG A 298 4.84 -19.01 -10.37
N ARG A 299 5.30 -17.92 -9.78
CA ARG A 299 5.92 -16.79 -10.44
C ARG A 299 7.25 -16.50 -9.79
N GLN A 300 8.28 -16.32 -10.60
CA GLN A 300 9.59 -15.88 -10.14
C GLN A 300 9.97 -14.58 -10.83
N VAL A 301 10.63 -13.72 -10.08
CA VAL A 301 11.14 -12.44 -10.55
C VAL A 301 12.60 -12.35 -10.17
N GLN A 302 13.42 -11.92 -11.12
CA GLN A 302 14.81 -11.56 -10.90
C GLN A 302 15.00 -10.07 -11.15
N TYR A 303 15.83 -9.46 -10.32
CA TYR A 303 16.17 -8.05 -10.40
C TYR A 303 17.68 -7.91 -10.58
N GLU A 304 18.07 -7.16 -11.59
CA GLU A 304 19.46 -6.79 -11.86
C GLU A 304 19.62 -5.29 -11.66
N TYR A 305 20.64 -4.87 -10.90
CA TYR A 305 20.88 -3.47 -10.56
C TYR A 305 22.22 -2.98 -11.10
N GLU A 306 22.24 -1.73 -11.53
CA GLU A 306 23.46 -0.92 -11.67
C GLU A 306 23.39 0.22 -10.66
N CYS A 307 24.50 0.56 -10.01
CA CYS A 307 24.57 1.60 -8.97
C CYS A 307 25.60 2.68 -9.30
N ASP A 308 25.41 3.88 -8.76
CA ASP A 308 26.41 4.94 -8.77
C ASP A 308 27.36 4.85 -7.55
N GLY A 309 28.31 5.79 -7.48
CA GLY A 309 29.32 5.83 -6.41
C GLY A 309 28.77 6.15 -5.01
N HIS A 310 27.51 6.58 -4.89
CA HIS A 310 26.85 6.79 -3.60
C HIS A 310 26.07 5.54 -3.12
N GLY A 311 26.12 4.45 -3.89
CA GLY A 311 25.36 3.22 -3.59
C GLY A 311 23.89 3.31 -4.02
N ASN A 312 23.50 4.34 -4.77
CA ASN A 312 22.15 4.46 -5.29
C ASN A 312 22.05 3.68 -6.59
N TRP A 313 21.04 2.81 -6.72
CA TRP A 313 20.80 2.16 -7.99
C TRP A 313 20.30 3.18 -9.04
N THR A 314 20.90 3.13 -10.22
CA THR A 314 20.62 3.98 -11.39
C THR A 314 19.90 3.22 -12.49
N LYS A 315 19.90 1.89 -12.45
CA LYS A 315 19.12 1.06 -13.35
C LYS A 315 18.70 -0.22 -12.64
N ARG A 316 17.45 -0.63 -12.87
CA ARG A 316 16.90 -1.90 -12.43
C ARG A 316 16.22 -2.59 -13.59
N VAL A 317 16.72 -3.76 -13.99
CA VAL A 317 16.08 -4.62 -14.99
C VAL A 317 15.30 -5.71 -14.27
N VAL A 318 14.06 -5.94 -14.69
CA VAL A 318 13.17 -6.95 -14.13
C VAL A 318 12.96 -8.04 -15.17
N SER A 319 13.26 -9.28 -14.78
CA SER A 319 12.98 -10.48 -15.55
C SER A 319 11.97 -11.34 -14.81
N VAL A 320 10.99 -11.90 -15.50
CA VAL A 320 9.90 -12.69 -14.92
C VAL A 320 9.87 -14.07 -15.56
N ARG A 321 9.62 -15.08 -14.75
CA ARG A 321 9.31 -16.45 -15.17
C ARG A 321 7.99 -16.87 -14.56
N LEU A 322 7.06 -17.31 -15.40
CA LEU A 322 5.79 -17.90 -14.98
C LEU A 322 5.86 -19.38 -15.29
N GLU A 323 5.66 -20.25 -14.30
CA GLU A 323 5.59 -21.69 -14.59
C GLU A 323 4.40 -21.97 -15.52
N GLU A 324 4.55 -22.85 -16.53
CA GLU A 324 5.64 -23.83 -16.75
C GLU A 324 6.80 -23.33 -17.66
N ASN A 325 6.90 -22.03 -17.96
CA ASN A 325 7.97 -21.52 -18.83
C ASN A 325 9.36 -21.76 -18.22
N PRO A 326 10.30 -22.45 -18.91
CA PRO A 326 11.62 -22.72 -18.38
C PRO A 326 12.48 -21.45 -18.24
N ASP A 327 12.26 -20.46 -19.11
CA ASP A 327 13.16 -19.33 -19.30
C ASP A 327 12.60 -18.04 -18.68
N PHE A 328 13.52 -17.20 -18.19
CA PHE A 328 13.18 -15.85 -17.77
C PHE A 328 13.01 -14.94 -18.98
N GLN A 329 11.95 -14.13 -18.95
CA GLN A 329 11.70 -13.10 -19.95
C GLN A 329 11.86 -11.74 -19.32
N ARG A 330 12.57 -10.84 -20.01
CA ARG A 330 12.60 -9.42 -19.61
C ARG A 330 11.18 -8.87 -19.60
N SER A 331 10.86 -8.12 -18.56
CA SER A 331 9.54 -7.52 -18.38
C SER A 331 9.63 -6.00 -18.52
N ASN A 332 10.46 -5.37 -17.68
CA ASN A 332 10.57 -3.92 -17.64
C ASN A 332 11.94 -3.48 -17.14
N VAL A 333 12.23 -2.21 -17.33
CA VAL A 333 13.41 -1.54 -16.81
C VAL A 333 13.02 -0.20 -16.21
N GLU A 334 13.57 0.09 -15.05
CA GLU A 334 13.54 1.41 -14.43
C GLU A 334 14.93 2.02 -14.51
N ARG A 335 15.03 3.27 -14.97
CA ARG A 335 16.28 4.03 -15.03
C ARG A 335 16.15 5.28 -14.18
N ARG A 336 17.19 5.59 -13.42
CA ARG A 336 17.28 6.75 -12.55
C ARG A 336 18.47 7.59 -12.93
N LYS A 337 18.22 8.89 -13.12
CA LYS A 337 19.25 9.90 -13.21
C LYS A 337 19.19 10.74 -11.94
N ILE A 338 20.28 10.71 -11.18
CA ILE A 338 20.38 11.37 -9.88
C ILE A 338 21.42 12.48 -9.99
N THR A 339 21.07 13.69 -9.54
CA THR A 339 22.03 14.78 -9.34
C THR A 339 22.18 15.05 -7.86
N TYR A 340 23.36 15.52 -7.49
CA TYR A 340 23.73 15.79 -6.11
C TYR A 340 24.14 17.25 -5.97
N TYR A 341 23.81 17.86 -4.83
CA TYR A 341 24.38 19.15 -4.47
C TYR A 341 25.90 19.03 -4.37
N ARG A 342 26.60 20.01 -4.91
CA ARG A 342 28.05 20.14 -4.69
C ARG A 342 28.31 20.41 -3.21
N GLU A 343 29.30 19.71 -2.67
CA GLU A 343 29.82 19.90 -1.31
C GLU A 343 30.30 21.34 -1.08
#